data_AF-A0A416MKU1-F1
#
_entry.id   AF-A0A416MKU1-F1
#
_cell.length_a   1.000
_cell.length_b   1.000
_cell.length_c   1.000
_cell.angle_alpha   90.00
_cell.angle_beta   90.00
_cell.angle_gamma   90.00
#
_symmetry.space_group_name_H-M   'P 1'
#
loop_
_entity.id
_entity.type
_entity.pdbx_description
1 polymer ?
#
loop_
_entity_poly.entity_id
_entity_poly.type
_entity_poly.pdbx_seq_one_letter_code
_entity_poly.pdbx_strand_id
1 'polypeptide(L)'
;MGETVKEATSQSLTKQLSEFVSWRIQWLSSMTRESQVKAMLANLRRGVGKTPGELPELWGTLFQNFPKALNEKASEIEPSKAEWAAYLSLTLYALHQQGHDIEKENMQRDGVGLGTAVRRLVPEGEAEENSSIFSRFQTLATSSDIKELAHHLRGIIQLLNQGKIGLDYVKLSEDLYQYQFEDSRNGVRLKWGRQYFGGIKKEENEEQNHSENSKKSE
;
A
#
# COMPACT_ATOMS: atom_id res chain seq x y z
N MET A 1 -17.94 -39.03 9.23
CA MET A 1 -18.15 -37.56 9.23
C MET A 1 -16.92 -36.96 8.56
N GLY A 2 -17.00 -36.70 7.26
CA GLY A 2 -15.92 -36.02 6.55
C GLY A 2 -16.14 -34.52 6.71
N GLU A 3 -15.27 -33.85 7.46
CA GLU A 3 -15.19 -32.40 7.44
C GLU A 3 -14.84 -31.98 6.01
N THR A 4 -15.82 -31.43 5.30
CA THR A 4 -15.58 -30.68 4.07
C THR A 4 -14.73 -29.47 4.45
N VAL A 5 -13.42 -29.55 4.24
CA VAL A 5 -12.53 -28.38 4.21
C VAL A 5 -13.07 -27.48 3.11
N LYS A 6 -13.77 -26.41 3.50
CA LYS A 6 -14.23 -25.40 2.54
C LYS A 6 -12.99 -24.73 1.95
N GLU A 7 -12.71 -24.97 0.68
CA GLU A 7 -11.65 -24.25 -0.03
C GLU A 7 -11.87 -22.73 0.12
N ALA A 8 -10.84 -22.01 0.54
CA ALA A 8 -10.90 -20.56 0.68
C ALA A 8 -11.10 -19.90 -0.69
N THR A 9 -12.14 -19.09 -0.83
CA THR A 9 -12.37 -18.33 -2.06
C THR A 9 -11.35 -17.20 -2.20
N SER A 10 -11.05 -16.76 -3.43
CA SER A 10 -10.14 -15.63 -3.70
C SER A 10 -10.52 -14.36 -2.90
N GLN A 11 -11.81 -14.10 -2.74
CA GLN A 11 -12.32 -13.00 -1.93
C GLN A 11 -12.02 -13.18 -0.44
N SER A 12 -12.15 -14.41 0.09
CA SER A 12 -11.80 -14.72 1.47
C SER A 12 -10.30 -14.59 1.72
N LEU A 13 -9.45 -14.99 0.77
CA LEU A 13 -7.99 -14.86 0.88
C LEU A 13 -7.57 -13.39 0.86
N THR A 14 -8.13 -12.61 -0.06
CA THR A 14 -7.87 -11.17 -0.15
C THR A 14 -8.19 -10.46 1.17
N LYS A 15 -9.32 -10.82 1.80
CA LYS A 15 -9.71 -10.28 3.11
C LYS A 15 -8.72 -10.66 4.22
N GLN A 16 -8.31 -11.92 4.31
CA GLN A 16 -7.31 -12.35 5.30
C GLN A 16 -5.97 -11.65 5.11
N LEU A 17 -5.56 -11.42 3.86
CA LEU A 17 -4.35 -10.66 3.54
C LEU A 17 -4.47 -9.21 4.01
N SER A 18 -5.57 -8.52 3.72
CA SER A 18 -5.78 -7.14 4.16
C SER A 18 -5.80 -7.03 5.69
N GLU A 19 -6.45 -7.97 6.37
CA GLU A 19 -6.49 -8.01 7.84
C GLU A 19 -5.09 -8.22 8.42
N PHE A 20 -4.30 -9.12 7.82
CA PHE A 20 -2.92 -9.34 8.24
C PHE A 20 -2.03 -8.09 8.05
N VAL A 21 -2.11 -7.44 6.89
CA VAL A 21 -1.31 -6.23 6.61
C VAL A 21 -1.74 -5.08 7.53
N SER A 22 -3.04 -4.89 7.73
CA SER A 22 -3.58 -3.89 8.65
C SER A 22 -3.08 -4.14 10.07
N TRP A 23 -3.22 -5.36 10.57
CA TRP A 23 -2.73 -5.75 11.89
C TRP A 23 -1.23 -5.51 12.03
N ARG A 24 -0.43 -5.84 11.01
CA ARG A 24 1.02 -5.66 11.07
C ARG A 24 1.43 -4.19 11.11
N ILE A 25 0.80 -3.33 10.32
CA ILE A 25 1.06 -1.88 10.35
C ILE A 25 0.66 -1.30 11.72
N GLN A 26 -0.51 -1.67 12.24
CA GLN A 26 -0.96 -1.24 13.57
C GLN A 26 -0.03 -1.72 14.68
N TRP A 27 0.46 -2.96 14.60
CA TRP A 27 1.43 -3.51 15.54
C TRP A 27 2.75 -2.74 15.52
N LEU A 28 3.24 -2.31 14.34
CA LEU A 28 4.43 -1.46 14.23
C LEU A 28 4.19 -0.11 14.93
N SER A 29 3.01 0.49 14.76
CA SER A 29 2.63 1.75 15.39
C SER A 29 2.39 1.62 16.90
N SER A 30 1.97 0.46 17.41
CA SER A 30 1.64 0.27 18.82
C SER A 30 2.86 -0.05 19.72
N MET A 31 4.07 -0.17 19.15
CA MET A 31 5.25 -0.49 19.95
C MET A 31 5.63 0.69 20.86
N THR A 32 5.87 0.41 22.13
CA THR A 32 6.12 1.44 23.16
C THR A 32 7.46 2.16 23.02
N ARG A 33 8.42 1.58 22.30
CA ARG A 33 9.77 2.14 22.13
C ARG A 33 9.98 2.62 20.71
N GLU A 34 10.05 3.95 20.54
CA GLU A 34 10.30 4.61 19.25
C GLU A 34 11.56 4.06 18.54
N SER A 35 12.63 3.78 19.29
CA SER A 35 13.87 3.20 18.74
C SER A 35 13.66 1.82 18.12
N GLN A 36 12.75 1.01 18.67
CA GLN A 36 12.41 -0.31 18.13
C GLN A 36 11.59 -0.17 16.84
N VAL A 37 10.64 0.76 16.80
CA VAL A 37 9.87 1.07 15.59
C VAL A 37 10.81 1.52 14.47
N LYS A 38 11.72 2.47 14.76
CA LYS A 38 12.70 2.97 13.79
C LYS A 38 13.61 1.86 13.26
N ALA A 39 14.11 0.99 14.14
CA ALA A 39 14.93 -0.16 13.75
C ALA A 39 14.15 -1.15 12.88
N MET A 40 12.89 -1.43 13.21
CA MET A 40 12.05 -2.35 12.45
C MET A 40 11.72 -1.81 11.05
N LEU A 41 11.32 -0.54 10.96
CA LEU A 41 11.10 0.12 9.67
C LEU A 41 12.40 0.18 8.84
N ALA A 42 13.55 0.43 9.48
CA ALA A 42 14.84 0.38 8.80
C ALA A 42 15.15 -1.01 8.26
N ASN A 43 14.85 -2.06 9.01
CA ASN A 43 15.00 -3.44 8.53
C ASN A 43 14.08 -3.71 7.35
N LEU A 44 12.78 -3.41 7.44
CA LEU A 44 11.84 -3.58 6.33
C LEU A 44 12.28 -2.82 5.06
N ARG A 45 12.82 -1.60 5.20
CA ARG A 45 13.35 -0.83 4.07
C ARG A 45 14.49 -1.55 3.33
N ARG A 46 15.32 -2.34 4.01
CA ARG A 46 16.37 -3.13 3.37
C ARG A 46 15.80 -4.17 2.39
N GLY A 47 14.55 -4.60 2.58
CA GLY A 47 13.83 -5.49 1.68
C GLY A 47 13.29 -4.84 0.40
N VAL A 48 13.33 -3.51 0.28
CA VAL A 48 12.85 -2.84 -0.94
C VAL A 48 13.72 -3.25 -2.13
N GLY A 49 13.08 -3.80 -3.16
CA GLY A 49 13.78 -4.30 -4.36
C GLY A 49 14.38 -5.70 -4.21
N LYS A 50 14.01 -6.42 -3.15
CA LYS A 50 14.38 -7.82 -2.89
C LYS A 50 13.16 -8.72 -3.03
N THR A 51 13.37 -10.02 -3.21
CA THR A 51 12.29 -11.00 -3.19
C THR A 51 11.96 -11.44 -1.75
N PRO A 52 10.71 -11.87 -1.47
CA PRO A 52 10.44 -12.61 -0.25
C PRO A 52 11.39 -13.80 -0.15
N GLY A 53 11.96 -14.02 1.05
CA GLY A 53 12.96 -15.05 1.29
C GLY A 53 14.43 -14.61 1.19
N GLU A 54 14.76 -13.54 0.46
CA GLU A 54 16.17 -13.08 0.31
C GLU A 54 16.80 -12.59 1.62
N LEU A 55 16.00 -12.02 2.53
CA LEU A 55 16.47 -11.43 3.79
C LEU A 55 15.84 -12.16 4.98
N PRO A 56 16.55 -13.12 5.59
CA PRO A 56 16.04 -13.87 6.73
C PRO A 56 15.66 -13.02 7.94
N GLU A 57 16.30 -11.85 8.12
CA GLU A 57 16.03 -10.95 9.23
C GLU A 57 14.61 -10.36 9.18
N LEU A 58 13.92 -10.43 8.03
CA LEU A 58 12.56 -9.95 7.87
C LEU A 58 11.49 -10.99 8.24
N TRP A 59 11.86 -12.27 8.42
CA TRP A 59 10.88 -13.35 8.59
C TRP A 59 9.95 -13.15 9.78
N GLY A 60 10.48 -12.73 10.93
CA GLY A 60 9.63 -12.45 12.11
C GLY A 60 8.61 -11.33 11.84
N THR A 61 8.99 -10.33 11.04
CA THR A 61 8.13 -9.18 10.72
C THR A 61 7.13 -9.48 9.62
N LEU A 62 7.45 -10.39 8.71
CA LEU A 62 6.63 -10.68 7.54
C LEU A 62 5.78 -11.93 7.68
N PHE A 63 6.25 -12.94 8.39
CA PHE A 63 5.63 -14.27 8.42
C PHE A 63 5.08 -14.69 9.79
N GLN A 64 5.45 -14.00 10.88
CA GLN A 64 4.85 -14.28 12.18
C GLN A 64 3.33 -14.07 12.11
N ASN A 65 2.54 -15.05 12.56
CA ASN A 65 1.08 -15.02 12.49
C ASN A 65 0.52 -14.84 11.06
N PHE A 66 1.29 -15.17 10.02
CA PHE A 66 0.78 -15.17 8.66
C PHE A 66 -0.37 -16.18 8.54
N PRO A 67 -1.54 -15.80 8.00
CA PRO A 67 -2.69 -16.69 7.94
C PRO A 67 -2.39 -17.98 7.19
N LYS A 68 -2.67 -19.13 7.82
CA LYS A 68 -2.40 -20.45 7.22
C LYS A 68 -3.07 -20.62 5.86
N ALA A 69 -4.29 -20.11 5.69
CA ALA A 69 -5.02 -20.19 4.43
C ALA A 69 -4.32 -19.47 3.27
N LEU A 70 -3.52 -18.43 3.54
CA LEU A 70 -2.72 -17.75 2.51
C LEU A 70 -1.52 -18.59 2.06
N ASN A 71 -1.07 -19.54 2.89
CA ASN A 71 0.06 -20.43 2.62
C ASN A 71 -0.35 -21.86 2.24
N GLU A 72 -1.63 -22.20 2.21
CA GLU A 72 -2.10 -23.56 1.84
C GLU A 72 -1.62 -24.03 0.46
N LYS A 73 -1.40 -23.09 -0.47
CA LYS A 73 -0.90 -23.37 -1.82
C LYS A 73 0.50 -22.80 -2.07
N ALA A 74 1.23 -22.45 -1.00
CA ALA A 74 2.60 -21.96 -1.13
C ALA A 74 3.52 -23.09 -1.59
N SER A 75 4.47 -22.75 -2.46
CA SER A 75 5.56 -23.64 -2.86
C SER A 75 6.69 -23.56 -1.83
N GLU A 76 7.48 -24.63 -1.67
CA GLU A 76 8.70 -24.58 -0.84
C GLU A 76 9.83 -23.79 -1.50
N ILE A 77 9.76 -23.56 -2.81
CA ILE A 77 10.85 -23.00 -3.62
C ILE A 77 10.58 -21.54 -4.01
N GLU A 78 9.31 -21.18 -4.16
CA GLU A 78 8.90 -19.87 -4.68
C GLU A 78 7.86 -19.23 -3.75
N PRO A 79 8.00 -17.93 -3.43
CA PRO A 79 7.03 -17.24 -2.60
C PRO A 79 5.64 -17.24 -3.23
N SER A 80 4.63 -17.42 -2.41
CA SER A 80 3.24 -17.34 -2.85
C SER A 80 2.87 -15.92 -3.27
N LYS A 81 1.79 -15.78 -4.07
CA LYS A 81 1.26 -14.46 -4.46
C LYS A 81 0.88 -13.62 -3.24
N ALA A 82 0.38 -14.26 -2.18
CA ALA A 82 0.00 -13.58 -0.94
C ALA A 82 1.24 -13.10 -0.17
N GLU A 83 2.30 -13.91 -0.12
CA GLU A 83 3.57 -13.52 0.50
C GLU A 83 4.19 -12.33 -0.24
N TRP A 84 4.18 -12.35 -1.58
CA TRP A 84 4.59 -11.20 -2.40
C TRP A 84 3.79 -9.94 -2.08
N ALA A 85 2.47 -10.03 -2.02
CA ALA A 85 1.61 -8.88 -1.78
C ALA A 85 1.80 -8.29 -0.37
N ALA A 86 1.91 -9.13 0.66
CA ALA A 86 2.22 -8.70 2.02
C ALA A 86 3.62 -8.08 2.11
N TYR A 87 4.63 -8.75 1.54
CA TYR A 87 6.02 -8.31 1.51
C TYR A 87 6.14 -6.91 0.91
N LEU A 88 5.60 -6.72 -0.30
CA LEU A 88 5.69 -5.45 -1.00
C LEU A 88 4.95 -4.35 -0.24
N SER A 89 3.75 -4.63 0.28
CA SER A 89 2.99 -3.63 1.02
C SER A 89 3.75 -3.14 2.26
N LEU A 90 4.33 -4.05 3.04
CA LEU A 90 5.04 -3.71 4.28
C LEU A 90 6.40 -3.04 4.02
N THR A 91 7.14 -3.50 3.02
CA THR A 91 8.44 -2.90 2.67
C THR A 91 8.29 -1.54 2.00
N LEU A 92 7.28 -1.36 1.12
CA LEU A 92 6.95 -0.06 0.53
C LEU A 92 6.37 0.91 1.56
N TYR A 93 5.58 0.44 2.52
CA TYR A 93 5.15 1.27 3.66
C TYR A 93 6.35 1.77 4.46
N ALA A 94 7.29 0.88 4.80
CA ALA A 94 8.49 1.26 5.54
C ALA A 94 9.38 2.26 4.79
N LEU A 95 9.41 2.18 3.45
CA LEU A 95 10.07 3.16 2.58
C LEU A 95 9.36 4.52 2.66
N HIS A 96 8.04 4.52 2.57
CA HIS A 96 7.25 5.74 2.58
C HIS A 96 7.30 6.45 3.95
N GLN A 97 7.21 5.69 5.03
CA GLN A 97 7.26 6.20 6.41
C GLN A 97 8.65 6.77 6.78
N GLN A 98 9.67 6.61 5.94
CA GLN A 98 11.01 7.12 6.24
C GLN A 98 11.02 8.65 6.31
N GLY A 99 11.46 9.17 7.46
CA GLY A 99 11.54 10.61 7.70
C GLY A 99 10.26 11.21 8.28
N HIS A 100 9.23 10.39 8.48
CA HIS A 100 7.95 10.81 9.06
C HIS A 100 7.70 10.15 10.41
N ASP A 101 7.17 10.92 11.36
CA ASP A 101 6.72 10.40 12.63
C ASP A 101 5.51 9.46 12.43
N ILE A 102 5.58 8.23 12.93
CA ILE A 102 4.55 7.21 12.68
C ILE A 102 3.20 7.51 13.35
N GLU A 103 3.19 8.33 14.41
CA GLU A 103 1.98 8.71 15.13
C GLU A 103 1.36 9.98 14.53
N LYS A 104 2.18 10.97 14.20
CA LYS A 104 1.72 12.29 13.72
C LYS A 104 1.59 12.37 12.19
N GLU A 105 2.52 11.74 11.48
CA GLU A 105 2.66 11.79 10.03
C GLU A 105 2.67 10.35 9.46
N ASN A 106 1.66 9.55 9.82
CA ASN A 106 1.55 8.21 9.27
C ASN A 106 1.26 8.27 7.76
N MET A 107 2.03 7.51 6.98
CA MET A 107 1.90 7.39 5.53
C MET A 107 0.91 6.30 5.12
N GLN A 108 0.48 5.43 6.04
CA GLN A 108 -0.74 4.65 5.89
C GLN A 108 -1.95 5.59 6.03
N ARG A 109 -2.77 5.69 4.98
CA ARG A 109 -4.01 6.48 4.99
C ARG A 109 -5.15 5.68 4.38
N ASP A 110 -6.08 5.27 5.23
CA ASP A 110 -7.23 4.48 4.82
C ASP A 110 -8.06 5.22 3.77
N GLY A 111 -8.50 4.51 2.74
CA GLY A 111 -9.32 5.06 1.65
C GLY A 111 -8.55 5.80 0.56
N VAL A 112 -7.27 6.16 0.77
CA VAL A 112 -6.45 6.78 -0.28
C VAL A 112 -5.84 5.70 -1.17
N GLY A 113 -6.57 5.29 -2.20
CA GLY A 113 -6.10 4.29 -3.16
C GLY A 113 -4.97 4.79 -4.08
N LEU A 114 -4.25 3.86 -4.71
CA LEU A 114 -3.05 4.16 -5.52
C LEU A 114 -3.33 5.20 -6.61
N GLY A 115 -4.41 5.07 -7.38
CA GLY A 115 -4.73 6.03 -8.44
C GLY A 115 -4.98 7.44 -7.90
N THR A 116 -5.65 7.54 -6.75
CA THR A 116 -5.94 8.82 -6.08
C THR A 116 -4.66 9.45 -5.52
N ALA A 117 -3.79 8.65 -4.89
CA ALA A 117 -2.50 9.13 -4.40
C ALA A 117 -1.63 9.65 -5.54
N VAL A 118 -1.57 8.92 -6.67
CA VAL A 118 -0.78 9.32 -7.84
C VAL A 118 -1.38 10.56 -8.51
N ARG A 119 -2.72 10.72 -8.54
CA ARG A 119 -3.35 11.94 -9.05
C ARG A 119 -2.96 13.20 -8.26
N ARG A 120 -2.78 13.07 -6.93
CA ARG A 120 -2.32 14.16 -6.05
C ARG A 120 -0.88 14.60 -6.32
N LEU A 121 -0.07 13.81 -7.05
CA LEU A 121 1.28 14.20 -7.48
C LEU A 121 1.27 15.14 -8.68
N VAL A 122 0.18 15.22 -9.44
CA VAL A 122 0.09 16.12 -10.59
C VAL A 122 -0.05 17.56 -10.08
N PRO A 123 0.88 18.46 -10.44
CA PRO A 123 0.83 19.86 -10.09
C PRO A 123 -0.48 20.54 -10.50
N GLU A 124 -0.88 21.55 -9.74
CA GLU A 124 -2.04 22.36 -10.09
C GLU A 124 -1.80 23.11 -11.42
N GLY A 125 -2.79 23.11 -12.30
CA GLY A 125 -2.70 23.69 -13.64
C GLY A 125 -2.07 22.80 -14.71
N GLU A 126 -1.48 21.65 -14.35
CA GLU A 126 -1.04 20.64 -15.32
C GLU A 126 -2.21 19.74 -15.72
N ALA A 127 -2.36 19.50 -17.03
CA ALA A 127 -3.36 18.56 -17.54
C ALA A 127 -3.01 17.14 -17.09
N GLU A 128 -3.93 16.49 -16.38
CA GLU A 128 -3.71 15.19 -15.75
C GLU A 128 -3.29 14.11 -16.76
N GLU A 129 -3.94 14.07 -17.92
CA GLU A 129 -3.71 13.10 -18.99
C GLU A 129 -2.38 13.27 -19.73
N ASN A 130 -1.75 14.45 -19.65
CA ASN A 130 -0.49 14.75 -20.33
C ASN A 130 0.71 14.79 -19.37
N SER A 131 0.47 14.56 -18.08
CA SER A 131 1.51 14.70 -17.07
C SER A 131 2.54 13.58 -17.13
N SER A 132 3.80 13.92 -16.80
CA SER A 132 4.86 12.89 -16.67
C SER A 132 4.54 11.85 -15.58
N ILE A 133 3.77 12.25 -14.57
CA ILE A 133 3.23 11.38 -13.51
C ILE A 133 2.27 10.35 -14.10
N PHE A 134 1.35 10.77 -14.98
CA PHE A 134 0.42 9.86 -15.63
C PHE A 134 1.14 8.85 -16.51
N SER A 135 2.13 9.28 -17.29
CA SER A 135 2.97 8.39 -18.10
C SER A 135 3.64 7.29 -17.24
N ARG A 136 4.24 7.67 -16.09
CA ARG A 136 4.81 6.69 -15.14
C ARG A 136 3.75 5.75 -14.58
N PHE A 137 2.55 6.25 -14.32
CA PHE A 137 1.44 5.45 -13.81
C PHE A 137 0.92 4.44 -14.84
N GLN A 138 0.87 4.83 -16.11
CA GLN A 138 0.55 3.91 -17.21
C GLN A 138 1.58 2.80 -17.31
N THR A 139 2.88 3.13 -17.28
CA THR A 139 3.96 2.13 -17.28
C THR A 139 3.80 1.14 -16.13
N LEU A 140 3.54 1.65 -14.92
CA LEU A 140 3.25 0.83 -13.75
C LEU A 140 2.06 -0.11 -13.99
N ALA A 141 0.95 0.43 -14.51
CA ALA A 141 -0.26 -0.34 -14.78
C ALA A 141 -0.08 -1.39 -15.88
N THR A 142 0.92 -1.26 -16.76
CA THR A 142 1.23 -2.22 -17.83
C THR A 142 2.24 -3.30 -17.43
N SER A 143 2.79 -3.26 -16.20
CA SER A 143 3.78 -4.24 -15.71
C SER A 143 3.35 -5.68 -16.01
N SER A 144 4.28 -6.47 -16.56
CA SER A 144 4.05 -7.85 -16.98
C SER A 144 3.95 -8.82 -15.80
N ASP A 145 4.70 -8.56 -14.73
CA ASP A 145 4.75 -9.35 -13.51
C ASP A 145 4.89 -8.50 -12.22
N ILE A 146 4.92 -9.19 -11.08
CA ILE A 146 4.98 -8.57 -9.75
C ILE A 146 6.33 -7.89 -9.44
N LYS A 147 7.43 -8.35 -10.05
CA LYS A 147 8.78 -7.79 -9.85
C LYS A 147 8.92 -6.47 -10.60
N GLU A 148 8.47 -6.43 -11.85
CA GLU A 148 8.38 -5.19 -12.63
C GLU A 148 7.43 -4.19 -11.95
N LEU A 149 6.27 -4.65 -11.49
CA LEU A 149 5.33 -3.81 -10.74
C LEU A 149 5.97 -3.24 -9.47
N ALA A 150 6.70 -4.05 -8.70
CA ALA A 150 7.41 -3.61 -7.50
C ALA A 150 8.48 -2.55 -7.82
N HIS A 151 9.20 -2.70 -8.94
CA HIS A 151 10.19 -1.72 -9.38
C HIS A 151 9.54 -0.36 -9.67
N HIS A 152 8.44 -0.34 -10.42
CA HIS A 152 7.73 0.91 -10.70
C HIS A 152 7.08 1.51 -9.45
N LEU A 153 6.50 0.68 -8.58
CA LEU A 153 5.90 1.12 -7.32
C LEU A 153 6.92 1.83 -6.45
N ARG A 154 8.15 1.31 -6.34
CA ARG A 154 9.21 1.96 -5.58
C ARG A 154 9.41 3.42 -6.01
N GLY A 155 9.46 3.67 -7.33
CA GLY A 155 9.60 5.03 -7.87
C GLY A 155 8.41 5.93 -7.55
N ILE A 156 7.19 5.39 -7.64
CA ILE A 156 5.97 6.13 -7.26
C ILE A 156 5.96 6.45 -5.77
N ILE A 157 6.27 5.49 -4.90
CA ILE A 157 6.30 5.70 -3.44
C ILE A 157 7.32 6.78 -3.06
N GLN A 158 8.46 6.86 -3.74
CA GLN A 158 9.43 7.94 -3.51
C GLN A 158 8.86 9.33 -3.87
N LEU A 159 8.08 9.44 -4.95
CA LEU A 159 7.40 10.68 -5.31
C LEU A 159 6.31 11.03 -4.29
N LEU A 160 5.49 10.05 -3.88
CA LEU A 160 4.48 10.25 -2.83
C LEU A 160 5.10 10.74 -1.52
N ASN A 161 6.24 10.16 -1.15
CA ASN A 161 6.98 10.57 0.05
C ASN A 161 7.42 12.05 -0.04
N GLN A 162 7.94 12.50 -1.18
CA GLN A 162 8.32 13.90 -1.40
C GLN A 162 7.11 14.85 -1.31
N GLY A 163 5.96 14.41 -1.83
CA GLY A 163 4.71 15.16 -1.75
C GLY A 163 3.98 15.05 -0.40
N LYS A 164 4.50 14.25 0.55
CA LYS A 164 3.82 13.89 1.81
C LYS A 164 2.39 13.33 1.61
N ILE A 165 2.19 12.57 0.53
CA ILE A 165 0.87 12.03 0.15
C ILE A 165 0.78 10.60 0.66
N GLY A 166 -0.01 10.35 1.70
CA GLY A 166 -0.24 8.99 2.21
C GLY A 166 -0.95 8.06 1.22
N LEU A 167 -0.87 6.77 1.49
CA LEU A 167 -1.43 5.69 0.67
C LEU A 167 -2.06 4.62 1.56
N ASP A 168 -3.16 4.01 1.09
CA ASP A 168 -3.75 2.86 1.75
C ASP A 168 -2.98 1.57 1.36
N TYR A 169 -1.99 1.18 2.17
CA TYR A 169 -1.20 -0.03 1.99
C TYR A 169 -1.99 -1.31 2.23
N VAL A 170 -3.06 -1.25 3.02
CA VAL A 170 -3.97 -2.37 3.21
C VAL A 170 -4.69 -2.66 1.89
N LYS A 171 -5.26 -1.62 1.26
CA LYS A 171 -5.85 -1.76 -0.09
C LYS A 171 -4.84 -2.05 -1.17
N LEU A 172 -3.62 -1.51 -1.06
CA LEU A 172 -2.54 -1.86 -1.98
C LEU A 172 -2.22 -3.36 -1.92
N SER A 173 -2.24 -3.98 -0.73
CA SER A 173 -1.99 -5.42 -0.60
C SER A 173 -3.03 -6.26 -1.34
N GLU A 174 -4.30 -5.85 -1.29
CA GLU A 174 -5.38 -6.49 -2.05
C GLU A 174 -5.14 -6.35 -3.55
N ASP A 175 -4.81 -5.14 -4.01
CA ASP A 175 -4.56 -4.86 -5.42
C ASP A 175 -3.34 -5.62 -5.95
N LEU A 176 -2.26 -5.70 -5.17
CA LEU A 176 -1.06 -6.46 -5.49
C LEU A 176 -1.31 -7.96 -5.58
N TYR A 177 -2.14 -8.49 -4.68
CA TYR A 177 -2.54 -9.90 -4.75
C TYR A 177 -3.34 -10.18 -6.02
N GLN A 178 -4.36 -9.37 -6.30
CA GLN A 178 -5.24 -9.53 -7.47
C GLN A 178 -4.50 -9.29 -8.79
N TYR A 179 -3.59 -8.32 -8.87
CA TYR A 179 -2.83 -8.01 -10.08
C TYR A 179 -2.00 -9.20 -10.60
N GLN A 180 -1.64 -10.13 -9.71
CA GLN A 180 -0.87 -11.33 -10.04
C GLN A 180 -1.69 -12.42 -10.73
N PHE A 181 -3.02 -12.27 -10.86
CA PHE A 181 -3.90 -13.18 -11.58
C PHE A 181 -4.38 -12.54 -12.88
N GLU A 182 -4.35 -13.28 -13.98
CA GLU A 182 -4.70 -12.77 -15.31
C GLU A 182 -6.16 -12.29 -15.36
N ASP A 183 -7.09 -13.06 -14.80
CA ASP A 183 -8.54 -12.77 -14.81
C ASP A 183 -8.92 -11.49 -14.05
N SER A 184 -8.16 -11.09 -13.02
CA SER A 184 -8.48 -9.91 -12.20
C SER A 184 -7.54 -8.73 -12.43
N ARG A 185 -6.41 -8.91 -13.12
CA ARG A 185 -5.44 -7.83 -13.42
C ARG A 185 -6.07 -6.63 -14.11
N ASN A 186 -6.92 -6.85 -15.13
CA ASN A 186 -7.60 -5.76 -15.82
C ASN A 186 -8.62 -5.05 -14.92
N GLY A 187 -9.22 -5.74 -13.96
CA GLY A 187 -10.07 -5.14 -12.94
C GLY A 187 -9.29 -4.18 -12.03
N VAL A 188 -8.08 -4.57 -11.61
CA VAL A 188 -7.19 -3.70 -10.82
C VAL A 188 -6.78 -2.45 -11.63
N ARG A 189 -6.38 -2.63 -12.90
CA ARG A 189 -6.06 -1.51 -13.81
C ARG A 189 -7.22 -0.53 -13.97
N LEU A 190 -8.43 -1.05 -14.16
CA LEU A 190 -9.64 -0.23 -14.26
C LEU A 190 -9.93 0.52 -12.95
N LYS A 191 -9.78 -0.14 -11.79
CA LYS A 191 -9.93 0.48 -10.47
C LYS A 191 -8.95 1.66 -10.33
N TRP A 192 -7.68 1.44 -10.64
CA TRP A 192 -6.63 2.46 -10.59
C TRP A 192 -6.90 3.64 -11.52
N GLY A 193 -7.32 3.37 -12.76
CA GLY A 193 -7.72 4.44 -13.71
C GLY A 193 -8.91 5.26 -13.20
N ARG A 194 -9.94 4.60 -12.65
CA ARG A 194 -11.10 5.27 -12.04
C ARG A 194 -10.70 6.11 -10.82
N GLN A 195 -9.79 5.63 -9.99
CA GLN A 195 -9.27 6.39 -8.86
C GLN A 195 -8.48 7.63 -9.28
N TYR A 196 -7.77 7.56 -10.41
CA TYR A 196 -6.98 8.64 -10.94
C TYR A 196 -7.84 9.75 -11.58
N PHE A 197 -8.81 9.37 -12.42
CA PHE A 197 -9.67 10.31 -13.17
C PHE A 197 -11.01 10.63 -12.48
N GLY A 198 -11.44 9.82 -11.50
CA GLY A 198 -12.77 9.90 -10.90
C GLY A 198 -13.04 11.13 -10.02
N GLY A 199 -12.10 12.06 -9.93
CA GLY A 199 -12.19 13.27 -9.14
C GLY A 199 -11.86 13.03 -7.67
N ILE A 200 -10.86 13.76 -7.17
CA ILE A 200 -10.67 13.94 -5.73
C ILE A 200 -11.83 14.85 -5.29
N LYS A 201 -12.80 14.35 -4.53
CA LYS A 201 -13.51 15.26 -3.62
C LYS A 201 -12.43 15.80 -2.70
N LYS A 202 -12.01 17.06 -2.93
CA LYS A 202 -11.12 17.74 -1.99
C LYS A 202 -11.78 17.59 -0.63
N GLU A 203 -11.10 16.96 0.32
CA GLU A 203 -11.44 17.12 1.72
C GLU A 203 -11.29 18.62 1.97
N GLU A 204 -12.41 19.33 2.01
CA GLU A 204 -12.47 20.69 2.48
C GLU A 204 -11.97 20.64 3.92
N ASN A 205 -10.76 21.15 4.16
CA ASN A 205 -10.31 21.48 5.50
C ASN A 205 -11.30 22.53 6.05
N GLU A 206 -12.30 22.06 6.78
CA GLU A 206 -13.15 22.84 7.68
C GLU A 206 -12.30 23.37 8.84
N GLU A 207 -11.37 24.30 8.59
CA GLU A 207 -10.63 24.95 9.69
C GLU A 207 -10.32 26.44 9.43
N GLN A 208 -10.97 27.09 8.46
CA GLN A 208 -10.81 28.55 8.24
C GLN A 208 -12.08 29.41 8.38
N ASN A 209 -13.22 28.86 8.80
CA ASN A 209 -14.45 29.66 8.96
C ASN A 209 -14.82 30.04 10.41
N HIS A 210 -13.93 29.85 11.40
CA HIS A 210 -14.24 30.21 12.80
C HIS A 210 -13.54 31.45 13.36
N SER A 211 -12.68 32.15 12.61
CA SER A 211 -12.01 33.37 13.11
C SER A 211 -12.53 34.69 12.52
N GLU A 212 -13.31 34.68 11.43
CA GLU A 212 -13.81 35.94 10.84
C GLU A 212 -15.18 36.40 11.36
N ASN A 213 -15.95 35.52 12.03
CA ASN A 213 -17.29 35.90 12.51
C ASN A 213 -17.35 36.45 13.95
N SER A 214 -16.21 36.57 14.66
CA SER A 214 -16.15 37.16 16.00
C SER A 214 -15.75 38.64 16.03
N LYS A 215 -15.57 39.30 14.87
CA LYS A 215 -15.28 40.75 14.79
C LYS A 215 -16.43 41.59 14.22
N LYS A 216 -17.61 41.00 14.07
CA LYS A 216 -18.78 41.66 13.46
C LYS A 216 -20.07 41.43 14.24
N SER A 217 -20.01 41.53 15.56
CA SER A 217 -21.19 41.70 16.40
C SER A 217 -20.74 42.27 17.74
N GLU A 218 -20.96 43.58 17.87
CA GLU A 218 -21.20 44.37 19.09
C GLU A 218 -20.07 44.50 20.14
#